data_AF-A0A969L6Q0-F1
#
_entry.id   AF-A0A969L6Q0-F1
#
_cell.length_a   1.000
_cell.length_b   1.000
_cell.length_c   1.000
_cell.angle_alpha   90.00
_cell.angle_beta   90.00
_cell.angle_gamma   90.00
#
_symmetry.space_group_name_H-M   'P 1'
#
loop_
_entity.id
_entity.type
_entity.pdbx_description
1 polymer ?
#
loop_
_entity_poly.entity_id
_entity_poly.type
_entity_poly.pdbx_seq_one_letter_code
_entity_poly.pdbx_strand_id
1 'polypeptide(L)'
;MQASIPRWQAWIGGIAQQGKFVDTQQMEYTGKSIRKGNVTDKPFAEIKEIVVGYVIVKAESLEEAAAMADGCPILDLPEGSVEVRPLIKFQI
;
A
#
# COMPACT_ATOMS: atom_id res chain seq x y z
N MET A 1 -15.13 5.24 -1.29
CA MET A 1 -14.57 3.94 -1.75
C MET A 1 -15.28 3.38 -2.97
N GLN A 2 -16.62 3.24 -3.02
CA GLN A 2 -17.32 2.64 -4.18
C GLN A 2 -17.01 3.31 -5.53
N ALA A 3 -16.91 4.65 -5.55
CA ALA A 3 -16.60 5.43 -6.75
C ALA A 3 -15.15 5.28 -7.27
N SER A 4 -14.27 4.64 -6.49
CA SER A 4 -12.85 4.53 -6.83
C SER A 4 -12.47 3.16 -7.41
N ILE A 5 -13.33 2.14 -7.31
CA ILE A 5 -13.00 0.75 -7.72
C ILE A 5 -12.52 0.67 -9.18
N PRO A 6 -13.18 1.30 -10.18
CA PRO A 6 -12.69 1.25 -11.56
C PRO A 6 -11.31 1.88 -11.73
N ARG A 7 -11.03 2.96 -10.98
CA ARG A 7 -9.74 3.66 -10.99
C ARG A 7 -8.63 2.78 -10.39
N TRP A 8 -8.91 2.07 -9.29
CA TRP A 8 -8.01 1.07 -8.72
C TRP A 8 -7.73 -0.08 -9.69
N GLN A 9 -8.77 -0.62 -10.33
CA GLN A 9 -8.62 -1.70 -11.31
C GLN A 9 -7.80 -1.27 -12.53
N ALA A 10 -8.03 -0.07 -13.05
CA ALA A 10 -7.28 0.46 -14.18
C ALA A 10 -5.80 0.66 -13.85
N TRP A 11 -5.50 1.24 -12.68
CA TRP A 11 -4.13 1.46 -12.23
C TRP A 11 -3.38 0.14 -11.99
N ILE A 12 -3.96 -0.79 -11.22
CA ILE A 12 -3.38 -2.12 -10.97
C ILE A 12 -3.23 -2.89 -12.29
N GLY A 13 -4.25 -2.84 -13.15
CA GLY A 13 -4.24 -3.49 -14.46
C GLY A 13 -3.15 -2.95 -15.39
N GLY A 14 -2.85 -1.65 -15.33
CA GLY A 14 -1.73 -1.05 -16.07
C GLY A 14 -0.36 -1.54 -15.59
N ILE A 15 -0.19 -1.74 -14.28
CA ILE A 15 1.03 -2.31 -13.70
C ILE A 15 1.13 -3.81 -14.04
N ALA A 16 0.02 -4.54 -13.98
CA ALA A 16 -0.04 -5.96 -14.30
C ALA A 16 0.28 -6.25 -15.77
N GLN A 17 -0.20 -5.44 -16.71
CA GLN A 17 0.11 -5.56 -18.13
C GLN A 17 1.61 -5.38 -18.44
N GLN A 18 2.36 -4.68 -17.59
CA GLN A 18 3.82 -4.56 -17.69
C GLN A 18 4.57 -5.77 -17.10
N GLY A 19 3.86 -6.75 -16.53
CA GLY A 19 4.46 -7.90 -15.83
C GLY A 19 5.09 -7.55 -14.47
N LYS A 20 4.79 -6.35 -13.94
CA LYS A 20 5.42 -5.80 -12.73
C LYS A 20 4.58 -6.00 -11.47
N PHE A 21 3.30 -6.31 -11.59
CA PHE A 21 2.44 -6.57 -10.43
C PHE A 21 2.82 -7.88 -9.73
N VAL A 22 2.84 -7.88 -8.39
CA VAL A 22 3.09 -9.08 -7.57
C VAL A 22 1.88 -9.41 -6.71
N ASP A 23 1.44 -8.47 -5.86
CA ASP A 23 0.33 -8.67 -4.92
C ASP A 23 -0.28 -7.33 -4.49
N THR A 24 -1.52 -7.36 -4.00
CA THR A 24 -2.18 -6.20 -3.37
C THR A 24 -3.28 -6.68 -2.44
N GLN A 25 -3.42 -6.01 -1.29
CA GLN A 25 -4.57 -6.20 -0.41
C GLN A 25 -4.97 -4.89 0.26
N GLN A 26 -6.27 -4.70 0.40
CA GLN A 26 -6.83 -3.73 1.33
C GLN A 26 -6.80 -4.31 2.74
N MET A 27 -6.54 -3.47 3.74
CA MET A 27 -6.56 -3.82 5.14
C MET A 27 -7.81 -3.25 5.82
N GLU A 28 -8.32 -3.97 6.81
CA GLU A 28 -9.40 -3.51 7.66
C GLU A 28 -8.95 -2.36 8.58
N TYR A 29 -9.87 -1.47 8.94
CA TYR A 29 -9.60 -0.39 9.91
C TYR A 29 -9.45 -0.91 11.34
N THR A 30 -9.90 -2.14 11.61
CA THR A 30 -9.72 -2.81 12.89
C THR A 30 -8.39 -3.56 12.93
N GLY A 31 -7.75 -3.60 14.09
CA GLY A 31 -6.50 -4.34 14.25
C GLY A 31 -6.07 -4.38 15.71
N LYS A 32 -5.02 -5.15 15.97
CA LYS A 32 -4.34 -5.18 17.27
C LYS A 32 -2.88 -4.83 17.06
N SER A 33 -2.31 -4.06 17.98
CA SER A 33 -0.88 -3.76 18.01
C SER A 33 -0.23 -4.44 19.20
N ILE A 34 0.92 -5.06 18.97
CA ILE A 34 1.67 -5.81 19.98
C ILE A 34 3.00 -5.08 20.19
N ARG A 35 3.28 -4.74 21.46
CA ARG A 35 4.59 -4.29 21.95
C ARG A 35 5.03 -5.22 23.07
N LYS A 36 6.31 -5.16 23.46
CA LYS A 36 6.83 -6.02 24.53
C LYS A 36 5.99 -5.86 25.80
N GLY A 37 5.25 -6.91 26.17
CA GLY A 37 4.38 -6.94 27.34
C GLY A 37 3.08 -6.14 27.23
N ASN A 38 2.68 -5.66 26.04
CA ASN A 38 1.44 -4.90 25.85
C ASN A 38 0.75 -5.28 24.53
N VAL A 39 -0.55 -5.52 24.62
CA VAL A 39 -1.43 -5.69 23.46
C VAL A 39 -2.51 -4.62 23.51
N THR A 40 -2.68 -3.88 22.41
CA THR A 40 -3.73 -2.86 22.27
C THR A 40 -4.71 -3.27 21.18
N ASP A 41 -6.01 -3.07 21.42
CA ASP A 41 -7.10 -3.40 20.49
C ASP A 41 -7.30 -2.39 19.36
N LYS A 42 -6.20 -1.78 18.92
CA LYS A 42 -6.17 -0.84 17.80
C LYS A 42 -4.94 -1.10 16.94
N PRO A 43 -5.04 -0.91 15.61
CA PRO A 43 -3.87 -0.90 14.74
C PRO A 43 -2.91 0.21 15.16
N PHE A 44 -1.65 0.08 14.76
CA PHE A 44 -0.72 1.20 14.92
C PHE A 44 -1.17 2.36 14.03
N ALA A 45 -1.18 3.56 14.60
CA ALA A 45 -1.46 4.81 13.89
C ALA A 45 -0.48 5.86 14.39
N GLU A 46 0.12 6.60 13.47
CA GLU A 46 1.03 7.71 13.76
C GLU A 46 0.37 9.00 13.28
N ILE A 47 0.24 10.01 14.15
CA ILE A 47 -0.23 11.37 13.79
C ILE A 47 -1.51 11.36 12.91
N LYS A 48 -2.47 10.47 13.24
CA LYS A 48 -3.75 10.24 12.53
C LYS A 48 -3.66 9.53 11.16
N GLU A 49 -2.49 9.10 10.73
CA GLU A 49 -2.32 8.26 9.55
C GLU A 49 -2.37 6.78 9.96
N ILE A 50 -3.04 5.98 9.13
CA ILE A 50 -3.14 4.54 9.27
C ILE A 50 -2.93 3.89 7.90
N VAL A 51 -2.13 2.84 7.87
CA VAL A 51 -1.94 2.03 6.66
C VAL A 51 -3.21 1.21 6.42
N VAL A 52 -3.85 1.43 5.27
CA VAL A 52 -5.13 0.81 4.88
C VAL A 52 -4.99 -0.20 3.75
N GLY A 53 -3.77 -0.47 3.28
CA GLY A 53 -3.50 -1.42 2.21
C GLY A 53 -2.07 -1.35 1.74
N TYR A 54 -1.70 -2.28 0.87
CA TYR A 54 -0.38 -2.33 0.24
C TYR A 54 -0.47 -2.83 -1.19
N VAL A 55 0.56 -2.51 -1.99
CA VAL A 55 0.81 -3.11 -3.30
C VAL A 55 2.27 -3.50 -3.38
N ILE A 56 2.56 -4.72 -3.83
CA ILE A 56 3.91 -5.20 -4.12
C ILE A 56 4.08 -5.21 -5.64
N VAL A 57 5.16 -4.57 -6.09
CA VAL A 57 5.54 -4.50 -7.51
C VAL A 57 7.00 -4.87 -7.70
N LYS A 58 7.36 -5.27 -8.92
CA LYS A 58 8.73 -5.38 -9.40
C LYS A 58 9.12 -4.07 -10.08
N ALA A 59 10.28 -3.56 -9.74
CA ALA A 59 10.88 -2.39 -10.35
C ALA A 59 12.40 -2.56 -10.36
N GLU A 60 13.05 -1.99 -11.37
CA GLU A 60 14.50 -1.94 -11.53
C GLU A 60 15.13 -0.85 -10.65
N SER A 61 14.33 0.14 -10.19
CA SER A 61 14.78 1.19 -9.29
C SER A 61 13.66 1.73 -8.39
N LEU A 62 14.03 2.50 -7.36
CA LEU A 62 13.07 3.16 -6.47
C LEU A 62 12.26 4.21 -7.23
N GLU A 63 12.88 4.91 -8.18
CA GLU A 63 12.26 5.93 -9.02
C GLU A 63 11.19 5.33 -9.93
N GLU A 64 11.44 4.14 -10.50
CA GLU A 64 10.45 3.44 -11.30
C GLU A 64 9.24 3.00 -10.45
N ALA A 65 9.50 2.48 -9.25
CA ALA A 65 8.43 2.15 -8.31
C ALA A 65 7.62 3.39 -7.89
N ALA A 66 8.28 4.52 -7.65
CA ALA A 66 7.64 5.79 -7.32
C ALA A 66 6.80 6.32 -8.49
N ALA A 67 7.27 6.21 -9.73
CA ALA A 67 6.49 6.59 -10.90
C ALA A 67 5.22 5.74 -11.07
N MET A 68 5.27 4.45 -10.73
CA MET A 68 4.06 3.62 -10.69
C MET A 68 3.12 4.04 -9.54
N ALA A 69 3.68 4.37 -8.37
CA ALA A 69 2.93 4.79 -7.19
C ALA A 69 2.20 6.15 -7.36
N ASP A 70 2.73 7.06 -8.18
CA ASP A 70 2.11 8.36 -8.48
C ASP A 70 0.73 8.22 -9.15
N GLY A 71 0.44 7.08 -9.77
CA GLY A 71 -0.88 6.74 -10.30
C GLY A 71 -1.88 6.20 -9.27
N CYS A 72 -1.48 6.02 -8.01
CA CYS A 72 -2.28 5.35 -6.99
C CYS A 72 -3.54 6.18 -6.65
N PRO A 73 -4.74 5.59 -6.70
CA PRO A 73 -5.99 6.33 -6.47
C PRO A 73 -6.16 6.87 -5.05
N ILE A 74 -5.33 6.42 -4.09
CA ILE A 74 -5.36 7.00 -2.74
C ILE A 74 -4.95 8.47 -2.75
N LEU A 75 -4.09 8.88 -3.70
CA LEU A 75 -3.60 10.25 -3.85
C LEU A 75 -4.68 11.23 -4.33
N ASP A 76 -5.83 10.72 -4.79
CA ASP A 76 -6.99 11.55 -5.11
C ASP A 76 -7.70 12.05 -3.82
N LEU A 77 -7.36 11.49 -2.65
CA LEU A 77 -7.90 11.92 -1.36
C LEU A 77 -7.06 13.05 -0.74
N PRO A 78 -7.67 14.05 -0.07
CA PRO A 78 -6.94 15.19 0.49
C PRO A 78 -5.81 14.84 1.47
N GLU A 79 -5.95 13.74 2.22
CA GLU A 79 -4.96 13.23 3.18
C GLU A 79 -4.42 11.85 2.76
N GLY A 80 -4.56 11.49 1.49
CA GLY A 80 -4.05 10.23 0.95
C GLY A 80 -2.56 10.31 0.68
N SER A 81 -1.84 9.26 1.05
CA SER A 81 -0.39 9.17 0.84
C SER A 81 0.02 7.76 0.41
N VAL A 82 1.18 7.67 -0.23
CA VAL A 82 1.84 6.40 -0.58
C VAL A 82 3.30 6.49 -0.16
N GLU A 83 3.74 5.53 0.66
CA GLU A 83 5.15 5.31 0.97
C GLU A 83 5.70 4.21 0.07
N VAL A 84 6.83 4.46 -0.60
CA VAL A 84 7.47 3.49 -1.50
C VAL A 84 8.77 3.02 -0.87
N ARG A 85 8.90 1.71 -0.64
CA ARG A 85 10.07 1.11 0.01
C ARG A 85 10.49 -0.20 -0.63
N PRO A 86 11.81 -0.45 -0.78
CA PRO A 86 12.30 -1.77 -1.18
C PRO A 86 12.00 -2.83 -0.13
N LEU A 87 11.62 -4.02 -0.59
CA LEU A 87 11.48 -5.21 0.27
C LEU A 87 12.80 -5.97 0.33
N ILE A 88 13.24 -6.31 1.53
CA ILE A 88 14.37 -7.22 1.76
C ILE A 88 13.79 -8.61 1.99
N LYS A 89 14.24 -9.59 1.21
CA LYS A 89 13.83 -10.99 1.41
C LYS A 89 14.41 -11.50 2.72
N PHE A 90 13.56 -12.08 3.57
CA PHE A 90 14.04 -12.84 4.71
C PHE A 90 14.83 -14.06 4.22
N GLN A 91 15.99 -14.28 4.82
CA GLN A 91 16.74 -15.54 4.70
C GLN A 91 16.18 -16.48 5.75
N ILE A 92 15.15 -17.23 5.38
CA ILE A 92 14.55 -18.29 6.19
C ILE A 92 14.71 -19.62 5.47
#